data_AF-A0A6F8TTK2-F1
#
_entry.id   AF-A0A6F8TTK2-F1
#
_cell.length_a   1.000
_cell.length_b   1.000
_cell.length_c   1.000
_cell.angle_alpha   90.00
_cell.angle_beta   90.00
_cell.angle_gamma   90.00
#
_symmetry.space_group_name_H-M   'P 1'
#
loop_
_entity.id
_entity.type
_entity.pdbx_description
1 polymer ?
#
loop_
_entity_poly.entity_id
_entity_poly.type
_entity_poly.pdbx_seq_one_letter_code
_entity_poly.pdbx_strand_id
1 'polypeptide(L)'
;MEKVGVKILILCVLILTLILLICFHVLRSPKEEWVKIEEKYYPGKRGAEGIGTGRVIDPRNREASCAMTFDNGRTFMMDCEEYLDFNMGEKVKIIYLDNKTVKLRRK
;
A
#
# COMPACT_ATOMS: atom_id res chain seq x y z
N MET A 1 -48.81 23.34 -7.47
CA MET A 1 -47.80 22.77 -6.54
C MET A 1 -46.90 21.71 -7.19
N GLU A 2 -47.18 21.28 -8.43
CA GLU A 2 -46.38 20.24 -9.13
C GLU A 2 -44.93 20.67 -9.45
N LYS A 3 -44.72 21.94 -9.84
CA LYS A 3 -43.37 22.45 -10.19
C LYS A 3 -42.40 22.50 -9.01
N VAL A 4 -42.90 22.56 -7.78
CA VAL A 4 -42.07 22.59 -6.56
C VAL A 4 -41.63 21.18 -6.17
N GLY A 5 -42.52 20.20 -6.28
CA GLY A 5 -42.19 18.79 -6.03
C GLY A 5 -41.10 18.25 -6.96
N VAL A 6 -41.14 18.61 -8.25
CA VAL A 6 -40.11 18.22 -9.22
C VAL A 6 -38.75 18.85 -8.88
N LYS A 7 -38.72 20.12 -8.46
CA LYS A 7 -37.48 20.78 -8.03
C LYS A 7 -36.86 20.11 -6.81
N ILE A 8 -37.68 19.68 -5.84
CA ILE A 8 -37.22 18.98 -4.63
C ILE A 8 -36.69 17.59 -5.00
N LEU A 9 -37.37 16.86 -5.90
CA LEU A 9 -36.91 15.57 -6.39
C LEU A 9 -35.53 15.67 -7.07
N ILE A 10 -35.37 16.66 -7.95
CA ILE A 10 -34.09 16.93 -8.64
C ILE A 10 -33.01 17.27 -7.61
N LEU A 11 -33.32 18.09 -6.60
CA LEU A 11 -32.39 18.44 -5.54
C LEU A 11 -31.93 17.20 -4.76
N CYS A 12 -32.85 16.30 -4.39
CA CYS A 12 -32.53 15.06 -3.70
C CYS A 12 -31.63 14.14 -4.54
N VAL A 13 -31.91 13.98 -5.84
CA VAL A 13 -31.08 13.18 -6.74
C VAL A 13 -29.68 13.77 -6.86
N LEU A 14 -29.57 15.09 -6.96
CA LEU A 14 -28.28 15.79 -7.03
C LEU A 14 -27.46 15.63 -5.75
N ILE A 15 -28.11 15.66 -4.59
CA ILE A 15 -27.44 15.41 -3.29
C ILE A 15 -26.98 13.96 -3.20
N LEU A 16 -27.81 13.00 -3.61
CA LEU A 16 -27.47 11.58 -3.61
C LEU A 16 -26.27 11.26 -4.51
N THR A 17 -26.22 11.83 -5.71
CA THR A 17 -25.08 11.66 -6.62
C THR A 17 -23.81 12.29 -6.05
N LEU A 18 -23.91 13.45 -5.41
CA LEU A 18 -22.78 14.09 -4.75
C LEU A 18 -22.22 13.22 -3.61
N ILE A 19 -23.09 12.66 -2.77
CA ILE A 19 -22.69 11.77 -1.67
C ILE A 19 -22.00 10.51 -2.22
N LEU A 20 -22.57 9.89 -3.26
CA LEU A 20 -21.97 8.72 -3.92
C LEU A 20 -20.57 9.01 -4.45
N LEU A 21 -20.38 10.15 -5.13
CA LEU A 21 -19.08 10.56 -5.63
C LEU A 21 -18.05 10.78 -4.51
N ILE A 22 -18.46 11.43 -3.42
CA ILE A 22 -17.59 11.64 -2.25
C ILE A 22 -17.21 10.30 -1.62
N CYS A 23 -18.17 9.42 -1.38
CA CYS A 23 -17.90 8.08 -0.84
C CYS A 23 -16.94 7.29 -1.73
N PHE A 24 -17.13 7.33 -3.06
CA PHE A 24 -16.26 6.64 -4.00
C PHE A 24 -14.84 7.21 -3.98
N HIS A 25 -14.70 8.53 -3.90
CA HIS A 25 -13.40 9.19 -3.83
C HIS A 25 -12.66 8.87 -2.52
N VAL A 26 -13.36 8.85 -1.38
CA VAL A 26 -12.78 8.52 -0.08
C VAL A 26 -12.38 7.04 -0.02
N LEU A 27 -13.21 6.12 -0.52
CA LEU A 27 -12.88 4.69 -0.56
C LEU A 27 -11.67 4.39 -1.46
N ARG A 28 -11.52 5.13 -2.56
CA ARG A 28 -10.44 4.93 -3.54
C ARG A 28 -9.14 5.64 -3.14
N SER A 29 -9.15 6.44 -2.08
CA SER A 29 -7.93 7.12 -1.62
C SER A 29 -6.96 6.06 -1.09
N PRO A 30 -5.73 5.99 -1.64
CA PRO A 30 -4.75 5.02 -1.18
C PRO A 30 -4.50 5.26 0.30
N LYS A 31 -4.55 4.20 1.11
CA LYS A 31 -4.18 4.33 2.51
C LYS A 31 -2.70 4.72 2.57
N GLU A 32 -2.39 5.64 3.46
CA GLU A 32 -1.03 6.11 3.67
C GLU A 32 -0.65 5.85 5.11
N GLU A 33 0.48 5.18 5.34
CA GLU A 33 0.92 4.79 6.68
C GLU A 33 2.41 5.05 6.83
N TRP A 34 2.81 5.66 7.95
CA TRP A 34 4.21 5.83 8.30
C TRP A 34 4.68 4.61 9.08
N VAL A 35 5.67 3.92 8.55
CA VAL A 35 6.21 2.69 9.14
C VAL A 35 7.73 2.72 9.15
N LYS A 36 8.33 1.87 9.96
CA LYS A 36 9.79 1.70 10.03
C LYS A 36 10.19 0.39 9.38
N ILE A 37 11.27 0.39 8.60
CA ILE A 37 11.84 -0.84 8.05
C ILE A 37 12.52 -1.61 9.18
N GLU A 38 12.01 -2.80 9.51
CA GLU A 38 12.60 -3.66 10.54
C GLU A 38 13.63 -4.62 9.95
N GLU A 39 13.29 -5.25 8.83
CA GLU A 39 14.13 -6.27 8.22
C GLU A 39 14.09 -6.19 6.69
N LYS A 40 15.19 -6.59 6.07
CA LYS A 40 15.42 -6.58 4.64
C LYS A 40 15.83 -7.98 4.19
N TYR A 41 15.29 -8.44 3.08
CA TYR A 41 15.50 -9.76 2.52
C TYR A 41 16.09 -9.66 1.12
N TYR A 42 17.15 -10.44 0.86
CA TYR A 42 17.82 -10.51 -0.43
C TYR A 42 17.47 -11.82 -1.16
N PRO A 43 17.50 -11.84 -2.51
CA PRO A 43 17.30 -13.06 -3.29
C PRO A 43 18.38 -14.10 -2.97
N GLY A 44 17.99 -15.26 -2.44
CA GLY A 44 18.86 -16.39 -2.13
C GLY A 44 18.51 -17.66 -2.91
N LYS A 45 19.38 -18.67 -2.84
CA LYS A 45 19.20 -19.94 -3.59
C LYS A 45 17.96 -20.74 -3.18
N ARG A 46 17.42 -20.47 -1.98
CA ARG A 46 16.27 -21.18 -1.40
C ARG A 46 15.03 -20.28 -1.23
N GLY A 47 15.05 -19.05 -1.74
CA GLY A 47 14.05 -18.01 -1.48
C GLY A 47 14.70 -16.71 -1.04
N ALA A 48 13.92 -15.71 -0.61
CA ALA A 48 14.49 -14.46 -0.12
C ALA A 48 14.94 -14.61 1.34
N GLU A 49 16.22 -14.31 1.63
CA GLU A 49 16.86 -14.52 2.92
C GLU A 49 17.03 -13.18 3.66
N GLY A 50 16.64 -13.13 4.94
CA GLY A 50 16.73 -11.94 5.78
C GLY A 50 18.16 -11.64 6.18
N ILE A 51 18.61 -10.39 5.99
CA ILE A 51 19.98 -9.96 6.33
C ILE A 51 20.23 -10.01 7.85
N GLY A 52 19.22 -9.66 8.65
CA GLY A 52 19.38 -9.58 10.11
C GLY A 52 19.17 -10.91 10.82
N THR A 53 18.13 -11.65 10.44
CA THR A 53 17.70 -12.87 11.16
C THR A 53 18.03 -14.17 10.42
N GLY A 54 18.42 -14.11 9.14
CA GLY A 54 18.61 -15.30 8.30
C GLY A 54 17.30 -16.03 7.97
N ARG A 55 16.13 -15.42 8.24
CA ARG A 55 14.83 -16.03 7.92
C ARG A 55 14.63 -16.08 6.42
N VAL A 56 14.17 -17.24 5.93
CA VAL A 56 13.83 -17.41 4.51
C VAL A 56 12.33 -17.19 4.33
N ILE A 57 11.98 -16.26 3.46
CA ILE A 57 10.62 -16.04 2.99
C ILE A 57 10.50 -16.51 1.54
N ASP A 58 9.30 -16.93 1.18
CA ASP A 58 8.98 -17.52 -0.13
C ASP A 58 9.93 -18.69 -0.54
N PRO A 59 10.01 -19.77 0.26
CA PRO A 59 11.04 -20.81 0.14
C PRO A 59 10.93 -21.73 -1.10
N ARG A 60 10.11 -21.39 -2.09
CA ARG A 60 9.93 -22.15 -3.34
C ARG A 60 10.10 -21.30 -4.59
N ASN A 61 10.29 -19.99 -4.42
CA ASN A 61 10.46 -19.08 -5.53
C ASN A 61 11.95 -18.86 -5.78
N ARG A 62 12.46 -19.47 -6.85
CA ARG A 62 13.86 -19.29 -7.29
C ARG A 62 14.08 -17.92 -7.94
N GLU A 63 13.01 -17.22 -8.28
CA GLU A 63 12.98 -15.83 -8.74
C GLU A 63 12.46 -14.90 -7.63
N ALA A 64 12.71 -15.23 -6.35
CA ALA A 64 12.27 -14.38 -5.25
C ALA A 64 12.87 -12.98 -5.39
N SER A 65 12.02 -11.97 -5.61
CA SER A 65 12.41 -10.56 -5.58
C SER A 65 12.87 -10.14 -4.18
N CYS A 66 13.59 -9.01 -4.10
CA CYS A 66 13.93 -8.39 -2.82
C CYS A 66 12.65 -8.08 -2.02
N ALA A 67 12.75 -8.08 -0.70
CA ALA A 67 11.61 -7.77 0.14
C ALA A 67 12.02 -7.04 1.41
N MET A 68 11.06 -6.35 2.02
CA MET A 68 11.25 -5.69 3.32
C MET A 68 10.08 -5.96 4.25
N THR A 69 10.40 -6.22 5.51
CA THR A 69 9.44 -6.25 6.61
C THR A 69 9.48 -4.93 7.36
N PHE A 70 8.29 -4.45 7.68
CA PHE A 70 8.07 -3.20 8.40
C PHE A 70 7.55 -3.47 9.83
N ASP A 71 7.67 -2.48 10.71
CA ASP A 71 7.23 -2.53 12.12
C ASP A 71 5.73 -2.77 12.33
N ASN A 72 4.93 -2.60 11.27
CA ASN A 72 3.52 -3.02 11.25
C ASN A 72 3.34 -4.54 11.04
N GLY A 73 4.42 -5.31 10.98
CA GLY A 73 4.44 -6.76 10.77
C GLY A 73 4.17 -7.21 9.33
N ARG A 74 4.08 -6.27 8.38
CA ARG A 74 3.86 -6.60 6.96
C ARG A 74 5.17 -6.72 6.20
N THR A 75 5.21 -7.66 5.26
CA THR A 75 6.33 -7.85 4.34
C THR A 75 5.87 -7.57 2.92
N PHE A 76 6.58 -6.68 2.23
CA PHE A 76 6.32 -6.36 0.82
C PHE A 76 7.49 -6.81 -0.05
N MET A 77 7.17 -7.49 -1.14
CA MET A 77 8.12 -7.80 -2.21
C MET A 77 8.25 -6.55 -3.10
N MET A 78 9.46 -6.19 -3.47
CA MET A 78 9.78 -4.98 -4.23
C MET A 78 10.97 -5.22 -5.14
N ASP A 79 11.19 -4.30 -6.07
CA ASP A 79 12.38 -4.34 -6.92
C ASP A 79 13.66 -4.16 -6.11
N CYS A 80 14.70 -4.89 -6.50
CA CYS A 80 15.99 -4.83 -5.82
C CYS A 80 16.68 -3.46 -5.98
N GLU A 81 16.31 -2.67 -6.98
CA GLU A 81 16.77 -1.29 -7.12
C GLU A 81 16.17 -0.40 -6.03
N GLU A 82 14.84 -0.37 -5.90
CA GLU A 82 14.16 0.38 -4.84
C GLU A 82 14.59 -0.12 -3.45
N TYR A 83 14.87 -1.42 -3.31
CA TYR A 83 15.38 -2.00 -2.09
C TYR A 83 16.72 -1.40 -1.62
N LEU A 84 17.64 -1.12 -2.55
CA LEU A 84 18.97 -0.60 -2.22
C LEU A 84 18.92 0.83 -1.72
N ASP A 85 17.90 1.58 -2.12
CA ASP A 85 17.78 2.98 -1.74
C ASP A 85 17.51 3.15 -0.24
N PHE A 86 16.80 2.23 0.42
CA PHE A 86 16.37 2.38 1.82
C PHE A 86 17.21 1.58 2.80
N ASN A 87 17.41 2.12 4.00
CA ASN A 87 18.17 1.44 5.05
C ASN A 87 17.28 0.80 6.12
N MET A 88 17.78 -0.26 6.77
CA MET A 88 17.13 -0.81 7.97
C MET A 88 17.02 0.27 9.05
N GLY A 89 15.87 0.34 9.68
CA GLY A 89 15.55 1.30 10.72
C GLY A 89 15.09 2.67 10.23
N GLU A 90 15.05 2.89 8.91
CA GLU A 90 14.53 4.12 8.31
C GLU A 90 12.99 4.19 8.42
N LYS A 91 12.46 5.39 8.65
CA LYS A 91 11.02 5.65 8.62
C LYS A 91 10.59 6.06 7.22
N VAL A 92 9.70 5.29 6.63
CA VAL A 92 9.17 5.52 5.29
C VAL A 92 7.65 5.55 5.30
N LYS A 93 7.08 6.29 4.36
CA LYS A 93 5.64 6.34 4.14
C LYS A 93 5.28 5.29 3.10
N ILE A 94 4.48 4.29 3.49
CA ILE A 94 3.88 3.32 2.59
C ILE A 94 2.62 3.93 2.00
N ILE A 95 2.57 4.00 0.67
CA ILE A 95 1.37 4.32 -0.10
C ILE A 95 0.89 3.03 -0.73
N TYR A 96 -0.26 2.54 -0.27
CA TYR A 96 -0.88 1.31 -0.79
C TYR A 96 -1.56 1.61 -2.13
N LEU A 97 -0.94 1.19 -3.24
CA LEU A 97 -1.55 1.31 -4.58
C LEU A 97 -2.53 0.15 -4.83
N ASP A 98 -2.12 -1.07 -4.46
CA ASP A 98 -2.88 -2.31 -4.58
C ASP A 98 -2.50 -3.29 -3.47
N ASN A 99 -3.19 -4.44 -3.36
CA ASN A 99 -2.92 -5.45 -2.32
C ASN A 99 -1.48 -6.01 -2.32
N LYS A 100 -0.70 -5.81 -3.38
CA LYS A 100 0.68 -6.31 -3.50
C LYS A 100 1.72 -5.23 -3.82
N THR A 101 1.29 -4.03 -4.19
CA THR A 101 2.18 -2.98 -4.68
C THR A 101 2.12 -1.80 -3.72
N VAL A 102 3.29 -1.45 -3.19
CA VAL A 102 3.47 -0.29 -2.32
C VAL A 102 4.46 0.67 -2.96
N LYS A 103 4.22 1.97 -2.80
CA LYS A 103 5.25 2.99 -3.06
C LYS A 103 5.81 3.46 -1.74
N LEU A 104 7.13 3.49 -1.63
CA LEU A 104 7.82 4.05 -0.49
C LEU A 104 8.13 5.54 -0.77
N ARG A 105 7.78 6.41 0.16
CA ARG A 105 8.25 7.81 0.17
C ARG A 105 9.04 8.12 1.42
N ARG A 106 10.13 8.87 1.24
CA ARG A 106 10.83 9.55 2.34
C ARG A 106 10.14 10.87 2.67
N LYS A 107 10.43 11.35 3.88
CA LYS A 107 10.09 12.71 4.29
C LYS A 107 10.99 13.72 3.57
#